data_AF-A0A381WM43-F1
#
_entry.id   AF-A0A381WM43-F1
#
_cell.length_a   1.000
_cell.length_b   1.000
_cell.length_c   1.000
_cell.angle_alpha   90.00
_cell.angle_beta   90.00
_cell.angle_gamma   90.00
#
_symmetry.space_group_name_H-M   'P 1'
#
loop_
_entity.id
_entity.type
_entity.pdbx_description
1 polymer ?
#
loop_
_entity_poly.entity_id
_entity_poly.type
_entity_poly.pdbx_seq_one_letter_code
_entity_poly.pdbx_strand_id
1 'polypeptide(L)' 'MHEYTIEILYHYTCSKCKNWWSYAMTPNAQMLQNSQSLKLPKTEAHCPECGTLADIKLKDRFIL' A
#
# COMPACT_ATOMS: atom_id res chain seq x y z
N MET A 1 3.59 -31.82 0.65
CA MET A 1 4.16 -30.59 1.24
C MET A 1 3.27 -29.44 0.80
N HIS A 2 2.84 -28.59 1.71
CA HIS A 2 2.02 -27.42 1.37
C HIS A 2 2.90 -26.18 1.28
N GLU A 3 2.69 -25.38 0.25
CA GLU A 3 3.37 -24.10 0.01
C GLU A 3 2.35 -22.97 0.10
N TYR A 4 2.79 -21.81 0.58
CA TYR A 4 1.94 -20.62 0.68
C TYR A 4 2.73 -19.36 0.32
N THR A 5 2.00 -18.32 -0.07
CA THR A 5 2.54 -16.98 -0.38
C THR A 5 1.88 -15.95 0.53
N ILE A 6 2.57 -14.83 0.76
CA ILE A 6 2.04 -13.69 1.52
C ILE A 6 1.97 -12.50 0.59
N GLU A 7 0.86 -11.76 0.65
CA GLU A 7 0.71 -10.46 0.00
C GLU A 7 0.24 -9.41 1.01
N ILE A 8 0.72 -8.19 0.86
CA ILE A 8 0.23 -7.01 1.58
C ILE A 8 -0.62 -6.17 0.64
N LEU A 9 -1.82 -5.81 1.11
CA LEU A 9 -2.75 -4.95 0.39
C LEU A 9 -2.77 -3.53 0.99
N TYR A 10 -2.54 -2.55 0.13
CA TYR A 10 -2.59 -1.13 0.48
C TYR A 10 -3.79 -0.46 -0.16
N HIS A 11 -4.66 0.14 0.66
CA HIS A 11 -5.86 0.83 0.20
C HIS A 11 -5.64 2.35 0.10
N TYR A 12 -5.73 2.87 -1.11
CA TYR A 12 -5.56 4.29 -1.42
C TYR A 12 -6.90 4.98 -1.62
N THR A 13 -6.90 6.29 -1.43
CA THR A 13 -7.99 7.18 -1.84
C THR A 13 -7.36 8.32 -2.64
N CYS A 14 -7.79 8.50 -3.88
CA CYS A 14 -7.22 9.53 -4.75
C CYS A 14 -7.48 10.92 -4.17
N SER A 15 -6.44 11.76 -4.14
CA SER A 15 -6.54 13.16 -3.70
C SER A 15 -7.42 14.01 -4.61
N LYS A 16 -7.54 13.65 -5.90
CA LYS A 16 -8.33 14.38 -6.92
C LYS A 16 -9.73 13.80 -7.10
N CYS A 17 -9.87 12.62 -7.71
CA CYS A 17 -11.17 12.05 -8.06
C CYS A 17 -11.90 11.34 -6.91
N LYS A 18 -11.26 11.19 -5.74
CA LYS A 18 -11.79 10.55 -4.53
C LYS A 18 -12.15 9.06 -4.66
N ASN A 19 -11.98 8.45 -5.84
CA ASN A 19 -12.06 7.01 -5.99
C ASN A 19 -10.97 6.31 -5.18
N TRP A 20 -11.25 5.08 -4.75
CA TRP A 20 -10.32 4.23 -4.05
C TRP A 20 -9.73 3.18 -4.99
N TRP A 21 -8.53 2.70 -4.67
CA TRP A 21 -7.88 1.61 -5.39
C TRP A 21 -6.94 0.89 -4.45
N SER A 22 -6.57 -0.34 -4.80
CA SER A 22 -5.66 -1.18 -4.01
C SER A 22 -4.38 -1.49 -4.75
N TYR A 23 -3.27 -1.57 -4.01
CA TYR A 23 -1.99 -2.07 -4.51
C TYR A 23 -1.61 -3.32 -3.72
N ALA A 24 -1.36 -4.42 -4.44
CA ALA A 24 -0.82 -5.64 -3.88
C ALA A 24 0.70 -5.65 -4.00
N MET A 25 1.38 -6.13 -2.97
CA MET A 25 2.84 -6.29 -2.96
C MET A 25 3.23 -7.52 -2.15
N THR A 26 4.12 -8.34 -2.70
CA THR A 26 4.81 -9.37 -1.92
C THR A 26 5.78 -8.70 -0.93
N PRO A 27 5.69 -8.99 0.38
CA PRO A 27 6.61 -8.40 1.35
C PRO A 27 8.04 -8.90 1.13
N ASN A 28 9.01 -8.02 1.37
CA ASN A 28 10.40 -8.46 1.46
C ASN A 28 10.70 -9.05 2.85
N ALA A 29 11.89 -9.67 3.00
CA ALA A 29 12.29 -10.31 4.26
C ALA A 29 12.28 -9.35 5.46
N GLN A 30 12.60 -8.07 5.26
CA GLN A 30 12.61 -7.06 6.32
C GLN A 30 11.20 -6.76 6.83
N MET A 31 10.23 -6.66 5.91
CA MET A 31 8.81 -6.45 6.23
C MET A 31 8.20 -7.61 7.01
N LEU A 32 8.66 -8.84 6.75
CA LEU A 32 8.24 -10.04 7.47
C LEU A 32 8.81 -10.11 8.90
N GLN A 33 10.01 -9.54 9.13
CA GLN A 33 10.67 -9.56 10.44
C GLN A 33 10.17 -8.46 11.39
N ASN A 34 9.63 -7.37 10.86
CA ASN A 34 9.17 -6.24 11.67
C ASN A 34 7.80 -5.73 11.20
N SER A 35 6.74 -6.02 11.95
CA SER A 35 5.37 -5.58 11.63
C SER A 35 5.19 -4.05 11.64
N GLN A 36 6.09 -3.28 12.27
CA GLN A 36 6.07 -1.81 12.20
C GLN A 36 6.65 -1.28 10.88
N SER A 37 7.24 -2.15 10.05
CA SER A 37 7.86 -1.82 8.76
C SER A 37 6.96 -2.06 7.55
N LEU A 38 5.64 -2.27 7.76
CA LEU A 38 4.65 -2.41 6.68
C LEU A 38 4.44 -1.13 5.85
N LYS A 39 5.26 -0.08 6.05
CA LYS A 39 5.25 1.12 5.22
C LYS A 39 5.64 0.75 3.79
N LEU A 40 4.92 1.31 2.81
CA LEU A 40 5.35 1.20 1.43
C LEU A 40 6.73 1.86 1.29
N PRO A 41 7.66 1.25 0.54
CA PRO A 41 8.92 1.92 0.20
C PRO A 41 8.74 3.03 -0.85
N LYS A 42 7.55 3.22 -1.43
CA LYS A 42 7.25 4.32 -2.36
C LYS A 42 6.75 5.56 -1.60
N THR A 43 7.07 6.72 -2.14
CA THR A 43 6.63 8.04 -1.64
C THR A 43 5.47 8.62 -2.43
N GLU A 44 5.25 8.15 -3.67
CA GLU A 44 4.22 8.67 -4.59
C GLU A 44 3.50 7.53 -5.32
N ALA A 45 2.29 7.81 -5.81
CA ALA A 45 1.54 6.88 -6.65
C ALA A 45 0.64 7.60 -7.67
N HIS A 46 0.50 6.98 -8.85
CA HIS A 46 -0.50 7.38 -9.83
C HIS A 46 -1.86 6.78 -9.51
N CYS A 47 -2.90 7.60 -9.61
CA CYS A 47 -4.28 7.11 -9.61
C CYS A 47 -4.58 6.42 -10.94
N PRO A 48 -4.99 5.13 -10.93
CA PRO A 48 -5.29 4.40 -12.16
C PRO A 48 -6.51 4.96 -12.91
N GLU A 49 -7.42 5.62 -12.19
CA GLU A 49 -8.68 6.14 -12.75
C GLU A 49 -8.52 7.50 -13.45
N CYS A 50 -7.72 8.40 -12.87
CA CYS A 50 -7.63 9.80 -13.35
C CYS A 50 -6.21 10.29 -13.65
N GLY A 51 -5.21 9.41 -13.54
CA GLY A 51 -3.80 9.67 -13.86
C GLY A 51 -3.04 10.55 -12.85
N THR A 52 -3.72 11.14 -11.87
CA THR A 52 -3.10 12.06 -10.88
C THR A 52 -1.94 11.37 -10.16
N LEU A 53 -0.74 11.94 -10.25
CA LEU A 53 0.40 11.61 -9.41
C LEU A 53 0.34 12.45 -8.13
N ALA A 54 0.47 11.80 -6.98
CA ALA A 54 0.51 12.49 -5.69
C ALA A 54 1.33 11.69 -4.66
N ASP A 55 1.86 12.41 -3.66
CA ASP A 55 2.46 11.81 -2.48
C ASP A 55 1.47 10.90 -1.76
N ILE A 56 1.96 9.76 -1.29
CA ILE A 56 1.20 8.82 -0.49
C ILE A 56 1.52 9.01 0.99
N LYS A 57 0.46 9.08 1.81
CA LYS A 57 0.57 9.10 3.26
C LYS A 57 -0.33 8.02 3.84
N LEU A 58 0.10 7.43 4.96
CA LEU A 58 -0.75 6.54 5.74
C LEU A 58 -1.95 7.37 6.25
N LYS A 59 -3.14 6.78 6.24
CA LYS A 59 -4.33 7.41 6.81
C LYS A 59 -4.18 7.51 8.33
N ASP A 60 -4.61 8.63 8.90
CA ASP A 60 -4.65 8.80 10.35
C ASP A 60 -5.57 7.74 10.97
N ARG A 61 -5.15 7.14 12.10
CA ARG A 61 -5.90 6.11 12.85
C ARG A 61 -6.22 4.82 12.09
N PHE A 62 -5.37 4.42 11.14
CA PHE A 62 -5.54 3.17 10.37
C PHE A 62 -4.80 1.96 10.97
N ILE A 63 -3.91 2.18 11.93
CA ILE A 63 -3.26 1.10 12.69
C ILE A 63 -4.17 0.86 13.92
N LEU A 64 -4.73 -0.35 14.01
CA LEU A 64 -5.45 -0.84 15.19
C LEU A 64 -4.51 -1.02 16.38
#